data_AF-A0A9D2QUQ2-F1
#
_entry.id   AF-A0A9D2QUQ2-F1
#
_cell.length_a   1.000
_cell.length_b   1.000
_cell.length_c   1.000
_cell.angle_alpha   90.00
_cell.angle_beta   90.00
_cell.angle_gamma   90.00
#
_symmetry.space_group_name_H-M   'P 1'
#
loop_
_entity.id
_entity.type
_entity.pdbx_description
1 polymer ?
#
loop_
_entity_poly.entity_id
_entity_poly.type
_entity_poly.pdbx_seq_one_letter_code
_entity_poly.pdbx_strand_id
1 'polypeptide(L)'
;MWIADKYIDHVKEQTVEHPGESWEKMLLGFKANKLRTKLLPKKGISKGYQKLEAMMMSLVADSLGKPESYVWGNIFAPSELISCFGLQTLSIECLSCYFSGYHLEDFFIDYAQNTGIAPTLCSYHKTFVGAIDSGAVPVP
;
A
#
# COMPACT_ATOMS: atom_id res chain seq x y z
N MET A 1 -1.75 -8.22 -20.16
CA MET A 1 -1.92 -7.06 -19.27
C MET A 1 -0.71 -6.12 -19.38
N TRP A 2 -0.14 -6.03 -20.58
CA TRP A 2 1.23 -5.55 -20.83
C TRP A 2 1.55 -4.14 -20.33
N ILE A 3 0.57 -3.23 -20.34
CA ILE A 3 0.78 -1.84 -19.92
C ILE A 3 0.87 -1.71 -18.40
N ALA A 4 0.03 -2.46 -17.67
CA ALA A 4 0.07 -2.44 -16.20
C ALA A 4 1.37 -3.06 -15.69
N ASP A 5 1.78 -4.18 -16.27
CA ASP A 5 3.03 -4.85 -15.94
C ASP A 5 4.23 -3.92 -16.18
N LYS A 6 4.29 -3.26 -17.35
CA LYS A 6 5.33 -2.24 -17.63
C LYS A 6 5.33 -1.06 -16.67
N TYR A 7 4.16 -0.59 -16.26
CA TYR A 7 4.06 0.50 -15.29
C TYR A 7 4.57 0.05 -13.92
N ILE A 8 4.22 -1.17 -13.51
CA ILE A 8 4.70 -1.78 -12.26
C ILE A 8 6.23 -1.89 -12.28
N ASP A 9 6.81 -2.44 -13.35
CA ASP A 9 8.27 -2.58 -13.49
C ASP A 9 8.97 -1.21 -13.45
N HIS A 10 8.42 -0.22 -14.15
CA HIS A 10 8.95 1.14 -14.14
C HIS A 10 8.91 1.77 -12.73
N VAL A 11 7.79 1.65 -12.02
CA VAL A 11 7.66 2.16 -10.65
C VAL A 11 8.64 1.46 -9.72
N LYS A 12 8.81 0.14 -9.88
CA LYS A 12 9.76 -0.65 -9.10
C LYS A 12 11.18 -0.15 -9.28
N GLU A 13 11.67 -0.07 -10.52
CA GLU A 13 13.03 0.40 -10.84
C GLU A 13 13.28 1.79 -10.25
N GLN A 14 12.33 2.70 -10.44
CA GLN A 14 12.41 4.06 -9.91
C GLN A 14 12.42 4.11 -8.38
N THR A 15 11.67 3.23 -7.71
CA THR A 15 11.63 3.17 -6.24
C THR A 15 12.93 2.60 -5.68
N VAL A 16 13.54 1.63 -6.36
CA VAL A 16 14.83 1.06 -5.93
C VAL A 16 15.96 2.10 -6.09
N GLU A 17 15.97 2.87 -7.18
CA GLU A 17 16.99 3.90 -7.40
C GLU A 17 16.77 5.15 -6.54
N HIS A 18 15.53 5.63 -6.46
CA HIS A 18 15.13 6.88 -5.80
C HIS A 18 13.86 6.65 -4.96
N PRO A 19 13.97 6.01 -3.78
CA PRO A 19 12.80 5.63 -2.98
C PRO A 19 11.91 6.84 -2.64
N GLY A 20 12.52 7.95 -2.20
CA GLY A 20 11.82 9.16 -1.78
C GLY A 20 11.00 9.88 -2.86
N GLU A 21 11.16 9.53 -4.14
CA GLU A 21 10.48 10.19 -5.26
C GLU A 21 9.35 9.34 -5.86
N SER A 22 9.12 8.14 -5.33
CA SER A 22 8.26 7.15 -5.97
C SER A 22 6.85 7.02 -5.38
N TRP A 23 6.58 7.67 -4.24
CA TRP A 23 5.27 7.61 -3.57
C TRP A 23 4.10 8.01 -4.48
N GLU A 24 4.19 9.15 -5.16
CA GLU A 24 3.13 9.64 -6.04
C GLU A 24 2.88 8.69 -7.23
N LYS A 25 3.93 8.01 -7.72
CA LYS A 25 3.82 7.00 -8.79
C LYS A 25 3.08 5.76 -8.28
N MET A 26 3.40 5.28 -7.07
CA MET A 26 2.69 4.17 -6.46
C MET A 26 1.22 4.50 -6.20
N LEU A 27 0.95 5.70 -5.65
CA LEU A 27 -0.39 6.20 -5.38
C LEU A 27 -1.22 6.36 -6.66
N LEU A 28 -0.62 6.81 -7.76
CA LEU A 28 -1.28 6.88 -9.05
C LEU A 28 -1.76 5.51 -9.51
N GLY A 29 -0.94 4.46 -9.39
CA GLY A 29 -1.37 3.11 -9.75
C GLY A 29 -2.43 2.54 -8.80
N PHE A 30 -2.40 2.88 -7.50
CA PHE A 30 -3.50 2.54 -6.59
C PHE A 30 -4.82 3.22 -6.99
N LYS A 31 -4.78 4.52 -7.33
CA LYS A 31 -5.93 5.26 -7.84
C LYS A 31 -6.44 4.69 -9.18
N ALA A 32 -5.54 4.28 -10.07
CA ALA A 32 -5.90 3.60 -11.30
C ALA A 32 -6.55 2.24 -11.06
N ASN A 33 -6.02 1.44 -10.12
CA ASN A 33 -6.61 0.15 -9.75
C ASN A 33 -7.98 0.32 -9.05
N LYS A 34 -8.16 1.37 -8.24
CA LYS A 34 -9.46 1.78 -7.72
C LYS A 34 -10.45 2.05 -8.86
N LEU A 35 -10.05 2.78 -9.90
CA LEU A 35 -10.91 3.03 -11.04
C LEU A 35 -11.25 1.75 -11.79
N ARG A 36 -10.24 0.89 -12.02
CA ARG A 36 -10.42 -0.43 -12.67
C ARG A 36 -11.41 -1.30 -11.91
N THR A 37 -11.30 -1.42 -10.60
CA THR A 37 -12.20 -2.26 -9.78
C THR A 37 -13.64 -1.75 -9.76
N LYS A 38 -13.86 -0.43 -9.93
CA LYS A 38 -15.20 0.15 -10.08
C LYS A 38 -15.80 -0.03 -11.47
N LEU A 39 -15.02 0.21 -12.53
CA LEU A 39 -15.51 0.18 -13.91
C LEU A 39 -15.53 -1.22 -14.52
N LEU A 40 -14.57 -2.06 -14.16
CA LEU A 40 -14.32 -3.39 -14.71
C LEU A 40 -14.19 -4.41 -13.57
N PRO A 41 -15.25 -4.65 -12.78
CA PRO A 41 -15.22 -5.60 -11.68
C PRO A 41 -14.90 -7.02 -12.17
N LYS A 42 -14.17 -7.78 -11.35
CA LYS A 42 -13.74 -9.14 -11.71
C LYS A 42 -14.94 -10.05 -11.95
N LYS A 43 -15.00 -10.65 -13.15
CA LYS A 43 -16.01 -11.65 -13.50
C LYS A 43 -15.67 -12.99 -12.82
N GLY A 44 -16.69 -13.80 -12.53
CA GLY A 44 -16.50 -15.12 -11.90
C GLY A 44 -16.44 -15.11 -10.36
N ILE A 45 -16.72 -13.97 -9.72
CA ILE A 45 -16.91 -13.86 -8.27
C ILE A 45 -18.29 -13.23 -7.97
N SER A 46 -18.77 -13.38 -6.74
CA SER A 46 -20.06 -12.83 -6.34
C SER A 46 -20.06 -11.29 -6.42
N LYS A 47 -21.23 -10.69 -6.69
CA LYS A 47 -21.39 -9.23 -6.72
C LYS A 47 -20.99 -8.58 -5.38
N GLY A 48 -21.20 -9.29 -4.27
CA GLY A 48 -20.76 -8.84 -2.94
C GLY A 48 -19.24 -8.67 -2.86
N TYR A 49 -18.47 -9.66 -3.33
CA TYR A 49 -17.01 -9.56 -3.35
C TYR A 49 -16.49 -8.48 -4.31
N GLN A 50 -17.13 -8.30 -5.47
CA GLN A 50 -16.80 -7.19 -6.38
C GLN A 50 -16.98 -5.84 -5.69
N LYS A 51 -18.09 -5.69 -4.95
CA LYS A 51 -18.38 -4.46 -4.20
C LYS A 51 -17.37 -4.25 -3.07
N LEU A 52 -17.04 -5.30 -2.32
CA LEU A 52 -16.03 -5.25 -1.27
C LEU A 52 -14.66 -4.84 -1.82
N GLU A 53 -14.21 -5.44 -2.92
CA GLU A 53 -12.94 -5.09 -3.58
C GLU A 53 -12.90 -3.60 -3.95
N ALA A 54 -13.95 -3.10 -4.61
CA ALA A 54 -14.04 -1.69 -4.99
C ALA A 54 -14.11 -0.73 -3.78
N MET A 55 -14.75 -1.15 -2.67
CA MET A 55 -14.80 -0.37 -1.43
C MET A 55 -13.44 -0.33 -0.73
N MET A 56 -12.76 -1.48 -0.58
CA MET A 56 -11.43 -1.56 0.03
C MET A 56 -10.39 -0.77 -0.77
N MET A 57 -10.37 -0.92 -2.10
CA MET A 57 -9.48 -0.14 -2.96
C MET A 57 -9.76 1.36 -2.86
N SER A 58 -11.01 1.76 -2.67
CA SER A 58 -11.36 3.18 -2.47
C SER A 58 -10.85 3.69 -1.13
N LEU A 59 -11.10 2.95 -0.05
CA LEU A 59 -10.65 3.31 1.29
C LEU A 59 -9.14 3.55 1.33
N VAL A 60 -8.35 2.60 0.82
CA VAL A 60 -6.89 2.69 0.82
C VAL A 60 -6.42 3.84 -0.07
N ALA A 61 -6.79 3.86 -1.36
CA ALA A 61 -6.26 4.85 -2.29
C ALA A 61 -6.68 6.29 -1.99
N ASP A 62 -7.88 6.49 -1.41
CA ASP A 62 -8.36 7.84 -1.05
C ASP A 62 -7.70 8.35 0.23
N SER A 63 -7.51 7.48 1.22
CA SER A 63 -6.84 7.84 2.47
C SER A 63 -5.38 8.17 2.22
N LEU A 64 -4.65 7.31 1.47
CA LEU A 64 -3.24 7.55 1.13
C LEU A 64 -3.00 8.82 0.31
N GLY A 65 -4.03 9.35 -0.36
CA GLY A 65 -3.94 10.60 -1.09
C GLY A 65 -4.09 11.86 -0.24
N LYS A 66 -4.35 11.72 1.06
CA LYS A 66 -4.54 12.80 2.04
C LYS A 66 -3.87 12.41 3.36
N PRO A 67 -2.57 12.70 3.54
CA PRO A 67 -1.79 12.32 4.72
C PRO A 67 -2.47 12.69 6.04
N GLU A 68 -3.16 13.83 6.09
CA GLU A 68 -3.89 14.34 7.26
C GLU A 68 -5.17 13.57 7.61
N SER A 69 -5.61 12.63 6.76
CA SER A 69 -6.89 11.94 6.90
C SER A 69 -6.81 10.54 7.49
N TYR A 70 -5.59 10.04 7.79
CA TYR A 70 -5.41 8.69 8.30
C TYR A 70 -4.30 8.55 9.32
N VAL A 71 -4.33 7.43 10.05
CA VAL A 71 -3.25 6.98 10.92
C VAL A 71 -2.86 5.55 10.56
N TRP A 72 -1.61 5.21 10.78
CA TRP A 72 -1.15 3.82 10.70
C TRP A 72 -1.62 3.05 11.94
N GLY A 73 -2.22 1.88 11.70
CA GLY A 73 -2.65 0.96 12.74
C GLY A 73 -2.21 -0.47 12.42
N ASN A 74 -2.23 -1.33 13.43
CA ASN A 74 -2.17 -2.78 13.24
C ASN A 74 -3.60 -3.36 13.24
N ILE A 75 -3.71 -4.67 13.10
CA ILE A 75 -5.02 -5.36 13.12
C ILE A 75 -5.84 -5.19 14.43
N PHE A 76 -5.19 -4.79 15.53
CA PHE A 76 -5.82 -4.57 16.83
C PHE A 76 -6.06 -3.10 17.15
N ALA A 77 -5.78 -2.18 16.21
CA ALA A 77 -5.98 -0.76 16.42
C ALA A 77 -7.49 -0.46 16.61
N PRO A 78 -7.88 0.36 17.60
CA PRO A 78 -9.28 0.68 17.88
C PRO A 78 -9.84 1.66 16.84
N SER A 79 -10.16 1.14 15.65
CA SER A 79 -10.54 1.93 14.47
C SER A 79 -11.79 2.79 14.69
N GLU A 80 -12.71 2.34 15.52
CA GLU A 80 -13.95 3.02 15.86
C GLU A 80 -13.68 4.30 16.64
N LEU A 81 -12.73 4.27 17.59
CA LEU A 81 -12.34 5.46 18.35
C LEU A 81 -11.65 6.48 17.46
N ILE A 82 -10.77 6.01 16.57
CA ILE A 82 -10.04 6.87 15.61
C ILE A 82 -11.02 7.54 14.64
N SER A 83 -12.03 6.80 14.18
CA SER A 83 -13.09 7.29 13.30
C SER A 83 -13.92 8.41 13.94
N CYS A 84 -14.09 8.43 15.27
CA CYS A 84 -14.75 9.54 15.97
C CYS A 84 -14.03 10.90 15.79
N PHE A 85 -12.73 10.88 15.47
CA PHE A 85 -11.95 12.08 15.16
C PHE A 85 -11.95 12.43 13.67
N GLY A 86 -12.74 11.73 12.84
CA GLY A 86 -12.77 11.92 11.40
C GLY A 86 -11.57 11.34 10.65
N LEU A 87 -10.74 10.52 11.32
CA LEU A 87 -9.56 9.88 10.75
C LEU A 87 -9.84 8.44 10.36
N GLN A 88 -9.20 7.98 9.29
CA GLN A 88 -9.21 6.57 8.89
C GLN A 88 -8.05 5.82 9.55
N THR A 89 -8.27 4.55 9.92
CA THR A 89 -7.18 3.68 10.36
C THR A 89 -6.75 2.80 9.20
N LEU A 90 -5.51 2.97 8.71
CA LEU A 90 -4.95 2.11 7.68
C LEU A 90 -4.02 1.07 8.30
N SER A 91 -4.23 -0.20 7.97
CA SER A 91 -3.37 -1.28 8.44
C SER A 91 -2.01 -1.24 7.74
N ILE A 92 -0.94 -1.33 8.52
CA ILE A 92 0.43 -1.45 8.00
C ILE A 92 0.60 -2.73 7.16
N GLU A 93 -0.06 -3.82 7.58
CA GLU A 93 -0.07 -5.10 6.88
C GLU A 93 -0.80 -5.00 5.53
N CYS A 94 -1.86 -4.20 5.49
CA CYS A 94 -2.58 -3.92 4.25
C CYS A 94 -1.69 -3.17 3.26
N LEU A 95 -1.00 -2.10 3.69
CA LEU A 95 -0.09 -1.37 2.80
C LEU A 95 1.06 -2.28 2.32
N SER A 96 1.65 -3.08 3.20
CA SER A 96 2.70 -4.03 2.81
C SER A 96 2.24 -5.01 1.73
N CYS A 97 1.01 -5.50 1.81
CA CYS A 97 0.43 -6.35 0.77
C CYS A 97 0.29 -5.62 -0.58
N TYR A 98 0.06 -4.30 -0.57
CA TYR A 98 -0.04 -3.51 -1.81
C TYR A 98 1.33 -3.31 -2.47
N PHE A 99 2.42 -3.22 -1.70
CA PHE A 99 3.77 -3.17 -2.26
C PHE A 99 4.18 -4.45 -2.98
N SER A 100 3.63 -5.60 -2.58
CA SER A 100 3.78 -6.84 -3.35
C SER A 100 3.17 -6.75 -4.76
N GLY A 101 2.15 -5.90 -4.95
CA GLY A 101 1.62 -5.58 -6.27
C GLY A 101 2.60 -4.83 -7.18
N TYR A 102 3.62 -4.21 -6.60
CA TYR A 102 4.72 -3.56 -7.30
C TYR A 102 6.03 -4.37 -7.29
N HIS A 103 6.03 -5.58 -6.72
CA HIS A 103 7.23 -6.40 -6.55
C HIS A 103 8.37 -5.69 -5.80
N LEU A 104 8.00 -4.87 -4.81
CA LEU A 104 8.89 -4.06 -3.96
C LEU A 104 9.15 -4.66 -2.58
N GLU A 105 8.45 -5.73 -2.22
CA GLU A 105 8.54 -6.39 -0.92
C GLU A 105 9.96 -6.82 -0.58
N ASP A 106 10.70 -7.40 -1.54
CA ASP A 106 12.06 -7.88 -1.33
C ASP A 106 13.01 -6.72 -1.03
N PHE A 107 12.92 -5.63 -1.82
CA PHE A 107 13.73 -4.44 -1.62
C PHE A 107 13.52 -3.85 -0.22
N PHE A 108 12.27 -3.69 0.21
CA PHE A 108 11.98 -3.14 1.55
C PHE A 108 12.35 -4.11 2.68
N ILE A 109 12.15 -5.41 2.49
CA ILE A 109 12.55 -6.43 3.48
C ILE A 109 14.06 -6.43 3.67
N ASP A 110 14.83 -6.32 2.59
CA ASP A 110 16.30 -6.25 2.64
C ASP A 110 16.75 -4.94 3.25
N TYR A 111 16.12 -3.82 2.89
CA TYR A 111 16.40 -2.52 3.51
C TYR A 111 16.23 -2.57 5.03
N ALA A 112 15.09 -3.07 5.51
CA ALA A 112 14.81 -3.20 6.94
C ALA A 112 15.81 -4.12 7.66
N GLN A 113 16.19 -5.24 7.04
CA GLN A 113 17.18 -6.15 7.65
C GLN A 113 18.57 -5.50 7.72
N ASN A 114 18.96 -4.77 6.68
CA ASN A 114 20.23 -4.05 6.63
C ASN A 114 20.29 -2.89 7.64
N THR A 115 19.15 -2.32 8.03
CA THR A 115 19.05 -1.33 9.12
C THR A 115 18.96 -1.95 10.52
N GLY A 116 18.99 -3.28 10.63
CA GLY A 116 19.07 -4.01 11.90
C GLY A 116 17.79 -4.70 12.35
N ILE A 117 16.73 -4.71 11.53
CA ILE A 117 15.51 -5.46 11.84
C ILE A 117 15.76 -6.96 11.73
N ALA A 118 15.33 -7.72 12.73
CA ALA A 118 15.57 -9.16 12.81
C ALA A 118 14.96 -9.91 11.58
N PRO A 119 15.71 -10.82 10.93
CA PRO A 119 15.20 -11.61 9.81
C PRO A 119 13.95 -12.46 10.16
N THR A 120 13.81 -12.83 11.43
CA THR A 120 12.67 -13.61 11.97
C THR A 120 11.39 -12.80 12.13
N LEU A 121 11.42 -11.48 12.00
CA LEU A 121 10.22 -10.66 12.01
C LEU A 121 9.36 -10.95 10.78
N CYS A 122 8.04 -10.86 10.94
CA CYS A 122 7.07 -11.04 9.87
C CYS A 122 7.41 -10.16 8.65
N SER A 123 7.33 -10.74 7.45
CA SER A 123 7.64 -10.06 6.18
C SER A 123 6.87 -8.75 6.03
N TYR A 124 5.57 -8.71 6.34
CA TYR A 124 4.77 -7.48 6.22
C TYR A 124 5.26 -6.35 7.12
N HIS A 125 5.70 -6.66 8.34
CA HIS A 125 6.27 -5.65 9.23
C HIS A 125 7.61 -5.15 8.69
N LYS A 126 8.47 -6.06 8.20
CA LYS A 126 9.74 -5.68 7.57
C LYS A 126 9.54 -4.83 6.32
N THR A 127 8.59 -5.19 5.45
CA THR A 127 8.23 -4.41 4.26
C THR A 127 7.78 -3.01 4.64
N PHE A 128 6.90 -2.87 5.64
CA PHE A 128 6.43 -1.55 6.06
C PHE A 128 7.57 -0.69 6.64
N VAL A 129 8.34 -1.25 7.57
CA VAL A 129 9.47 -0.55 8.19
C VAL A 129 10.50 -0.14 7.14
N GLY A 130 10.89 -1.04 6.23
CA GLY A 130 11.82 -0.72 5.15
C GLY A 130 11.29 0.31 4.17
N ALA A 131 9.97 0.33 3.91
CA ALA A 131 9.36 1.34 3.06
C ALA A 131 9.36 2.74 3.71
N ILE A 132 9.18 2.82 5.03
CA ILE A 132 9.28 4.08 5.80
C ILE A 132 10.75 4.52 5.90
N ASP A 133 11.65 3.63 6.33
CA ASP A 133 13.06 3.95 6.56
C ASP A 133 13.81 4.33 5.27
N SER A 134 13.42 3.74 4.13
CA SER A 134 13.96 4.13 2.83
C SER A 134 13.43 5.47 2.33
N GLY A 135 12.37 6.02 2.95
CA GLY A 135 11.67 7.22 2.51
C GLY A 135 10.67 7.00 1.37
N ALA A 136 10.42 5.74 0.94
CA ALA A 136 9.46 5.44 -0.11
C ALA A 136 8.01 5.73 0.27
N VAL A 137 7.72 5.73 1.57
CA VAL A 137 6.42 6.08 2.14
C VAL A 137 6.59 7.34 2.99
N PRO A 138 5.83 8.41 2.71
CA PRO A 138 5.83 9.58 3.56
C PRO A 138 5.25 9.23 4.93
N VAL A 139 5.85 9.78 5.97
CA VAL A 139 5.27 9.71 7.32
C VAL A 139 4.10 10.71 7.38
N PRO A 140 2.89 10.27 7.75
CA PRO A 140 1.74 11.17 7.92
C PRO A 140 1.93 12.17 9.07
#